data_AF-A0A7J8FN99-F1
#
_entry.id   AF-A0A7J8FN99-F1
#
_cell.length_a   1.000
_cell.length_b   1.000
_cell.length_c   1.000
_cell.angle_alpha   90.00
_cell.angle_beta   90.00
_cell.angle_gamma   90.00
#
_symmetry.space_group_name_H-M   'P 1'
#
loop_
_entity.id
_entity.type
_entity.pdbx_description
1 polymer ?
#
loop_
_entity_poly.entity_id
_entity_poly.type
_entity_poly.pdbx_seq_one_letter_code
_entity_poly.pdbx_strand_id
1 'polypeptide(L)'
;MWYISTRGMAPRVDFEGALFSGYAPDGGLFMPEELPQLSRETLRQWSALSYPSLVKELCALFIGPELIPRDDLNDLIHQAFRRFRHNEVVHLSRLKNGLNVLELWHGVTYAFKDLSLCCTAQFLQYFLEKREKHITVVVGTSGDTGSAAIESVQGAKNVDIIVLLPKGHCTKIQELQMTTVLKENVHVFGGIGRLLPESVPGGSIPDHTLETTI
;
A
#
# COMPACT_ATOMS: atom_id res chain seq x y z
N MET A 1 8.56 -17.62 4.64
CA MET A 1 8.99 -16.53 5.56
C MET A 1 7.91 -16.35 6.61
N TRP A 2 8.27 -16.21 7.89
CA TRP A 2 7.32 -15.92 8.98
C TRP A 2 7.43 -14.45 9.42
N TYR A 3 6.33 -13.93 9.97
CA TYR A 3 6.21 -12.59 10.51
C TYR A 3 5.79 -12.66 11.98
N ILE A 4 6.41 -11.84 12.81
CA ILE A 4 6.18 -11.76 14.26
C ILE A 4 5.73 -10.36 14.64
N SER A 5 4.95 -10.24 15.72
CA SER A 5 4.59 -8.93 16.26
C SER A 5 5.80 -8.25 16.90
N THR A 6 5.92 -6.94 16.71
CA THR A 6 6.87 -6.09 17.43
C THR A 6 6.69 -6.09 18.95
N ARG A 7 5.53 -6.55 19.45
CA ARG A 7 5.25 -6.71 20.89
C ARG A 7 5.44 -8.14 21.38
N GLY A 8 5.65 -9.11 20.48
CA GLY A 8 6.00 -10.49 20.79
C GLY A 8 4.90 -11.32 21.49
N MET A 9 3.68 -10.80 21.60
CA MET A 9 2.57 -11.46 22.31
C MET A 9 1.51 -12.04 21.36
N ALA A 10 1.67 -11.85 20.05
CA ALA A 10 0.85 -12.48 19.03
C ALA A 10 1.50 -13.74 18.44
N PRO A 11 0.71 -14.73 18.00
CA PRO A 11 1.22 -15.82 17.18
C PRO A 11 1.91 -15.29 15.91
N ARG A 12 2.95 -16.00 15.47
CA ARG A 12 3.56 -15.72 14.16
C ARG A 12 2.57 -16.04 13.04
N VAL A 13 2.66 -15.28 11.95
CA VAL A 13 1.82 -15.44 10.75
C VAL A 13 2.71 -15.49 9.51
N ASP A 14 2.21 -16.04 8.41
CA ASP A 14 2.86 -15.92 7.10
C ASP A 14 2.54 -14.55 6.47
N PHE A 15 3.03 -14.31 5.25
CA PHE A 15 2.79 -13.03 4.57
C PHE A 15 1.30 -12.75 4.33
N GLU A 16 0.53 -13.77 3.97
CA GLU A 16 -0.91 -13.62 3.74
C GLU A 16 -1.64 -13.25 5.03
N GLY A 17 -1.31 -13.91 6.15
CA GLY A 17 -1.83 -13.58 7.46
C GLY A 17 -1.47 -12.16 7.89
N ALA A 18 -0.23 -11.72 7.68
CA ALA A 18 0.19 -10.34 7.96
C ALA A 18 -0.60 -9.33 7.11
N LEU A 19 -0.74 -9.61 5.81
CA LEU A 19 -1.42 -8.74 4.85
C LEU A 19 -2.89 -8.49 5.22
N PHE A 20 -3.64 -9.51 5.66
CA PHE A 20 -5.05 -9.36 6.02
C PHE A 20 -5.28 -8.88 7.46
N SER A 21 -4.31 -9.05 8.36
CA SER A 21 -4.46 -8.63 9.75
C SER A 21 -4.30 -7.11 9.91
N GLY A 22 -3.41 -6.49 9.11
CA GLY A 22 -2.98 -5.10 9.28
C GLY A 22 -2.15 -4.93 10.55
N TYR A 23 -2.80 -4.98 11.71
CA TYR A 23 -2.18 -4.97 13.04
C TYR A 23 -2.08 -6.38 13.63
N ALA A 24 -1.07 -6.58 14.47
CA ALA A 24 -1.02 -7.78 15.29
C ALA A 24 -2.10 -7.72 16.40
N PRO A 25 -2.69 -8.86 16.81
CA PRO A 25 -3.71 -8.90 17.86
C PRO A 25 -3.30 -8.30 19.22
N ASP A 26 -2.00 -8.17 19.47
CA ASP A 26 -1.45 -7.54 20.67
C ASP A 26 -1.25 -6.01 20.52
N GLY A 27 -1.75 -5.42 19.44
CA GLY A 27 -1.59 -4.01 19.07
C GLY A 27 -0.20 -3.65 18.55
N GLY A 28 0.64 -4.65 18.25
CA GLY A 28 1.92 -4.45 17.57
C GLY A 28 1.79 -4.40 16.04
N LEU A 29 2.93 -4.31 15.38
CA LEU A 29 3.04 -4.39 13.92
C LEU A 29 3.73 -5.72 13.55
N PHE A 30 3.34 -6.32 12.43
CA PHE A 30 4.04 -7.48 11.91
C PHE A 30 5.34 -7.08 11.23
N MET A 31 6.43 -7.75 11.60
CA MET A 31 7.76 -7.63 11.00
C MET A 31 8.25 -9.03 10.62
N PRO A 32 9.06 -9.17 9.56
CA PRO A 32 9.65 -10.47 9.23
C PRO A 32 10.51 -10.97 10.40
N GLU A 33 10.41 -12.27 10.70
CA GLU A 33 11.15 -12.93 11.79
C GLU A 33 12.67 -12.76 11.61
N GLU A 34 13.13 -12.72 10.36
CA GLU A 34 14.52 -12.48 9.99
C GLU A 34 14.61 -11.49 8.83
N LEU A 35 15.66 -10.66 8.81
CA LEU A 35 15.95 -9.76 7.68
C LEU A 35 16.89 -10.46 6.69
N PRO A 36 16.46 -10.71 5.43
CA PRO A 36 17.28 -11.32 4.40
C PRO A 36 18.58 -10.55 4.17
N GLN A 37 19.70 -11.26 4.11
CA GLN A 37 21.01 -10.68 3.85
C GLN A 37 21.34 -10.75 2.36
N LEU A 38 21.70 -9.61 1.76
CA LEU A 38 22.08 -9.53 0.35
C LEU A 38 23.60 -9.44 0.20
N SER A 39 24.17 -10.30 -0.64
CA SER A 39 25.60 -10.26 -0.94
C SER A 39 25.94 -9.04 -1.80
N ARG A 40 27.21 -8.60 -1.77
CA ARG A 40 27.70 -7.54 -2.67
C ARG A 40 27.55 -7.92 -4.15
N GLU A 41 27.66 -9.20 -4.47
CA GLU A 41 27.48 -9.71 -5.84
C GLU A 41 26.03 -9.57 -6.28
N THR A 42 25.08 -9.98 -5.43
CA THR A 42 23.64 -9.81 -5.67
C THR A 42 23.29 -8.34 -5.88
N LEU A 43 23.77 -7.44 -5.01
CA LEU A 43 23.54 -6.00 -5.16
C LEU A 43 24.10 -5.44 -6.48
N ARG A 44 25.25 -5.93 -6.95
CA ARG A 44 25.81 -5.54 -8.25
C ARG A 44 24.93 -6.02 -9.40
N GLN A 45 24.47 -7.26 -9.36
CA GLN A 45 23.55 -7.80 -10.37
C GLN A 45 22.23 -7.02 -10.41
N TRP A 46 21.68 -6.70 -9.23
CA TRP A 46 20.42 -5.99 -9.10
C TRP A 46 20.48 -4.52 -9.51
N SER A 47 21.67 -3.92 -9.52
CA SER A 47 21.85 -2.52 -9.95
C SER A 47 21.51 -2.27 -11.42
N ALA A 48 21.44 -3.33 -12.25
CA ALA A 48 21.05 -3.26 -13.65
C ALA A 48 19.56 -3.56 -13.91
N LEU A 49 18.79 -3.89 -12.86
CA LEU A 49 17.38 -4.25 -13.00
C LEU A 49 16.51 -3.01 -13.19
N SER A 50 15.44 -3.18 -13.97
CA SER A 50 14.33 -2.22 -13.97
C SER A 50 13.68 -2.14 -12.59
N TYR A 51 12.99 -1.04 -12.27
CA TYR A 51 12.31 -0.91 -10.98
C TYR A 51 11.31 -2.05 -10.71
N PRO A 52 10.40 -2.44 -11.64
CA PRO A 52 9.53 -3.61 -11.43
C PRO A 52 10.31 -4.91 -11.24
N SER A 53 11.40 -5.12 -11.99
CA SER A 53 12.27 -6.29 -11.81
C SER A 53 12.88 -6.33 -10.41
N LEU A 54 13.38 -5.22 -9.92
CA LEU A 54 13.95 -5.11 -8.57
C LEU A 54 12.90 -5.37 -7.49
N VAL A 55 11.69 -4.81 -7.64
CA VAL A 55 10.58 -5.06 -6.69
C VAL A 55 10.22 -6.54 -6.65
N LYS A 56 10.20 -7.26 -7.78
CA LYS A 56 9.97 -8.72 -7.81
C LYS A 56 11.04 -9.48 -7.02
N GLU A 57 12.30 -9.13 -7.20
CA GLU A 57 13.40 -9.76 -6.47
C GLU A 57 13.28 -9.51 -4.96
N LEU A 58 12.98 -8.26 -4.56
CA LEU A 58 12.78 -7.90 -3.16
C LEU A 58 11.57 -8.62 -2.55
N CYS A 59 10.42 -8.61 -3.21
CA CYS A 59 9.21 -9.27 -2.72
C CYS A 59 9.41 -10.77 -2.51
N ALA A 60 10.16 -11.46 -3.39
CA ALA A 60 10.42 -12.89 -3.24
C ALA A 60 11.32 -13.26 -2.05
N LEU A 61 12.02 -12.29 -1.45
CA LEU A 61 12.73 -12.52 -0.18
C LEU A 61 11.75 -12.61 1.01
N PHE A 62 10.60 -11.96 0.88
CA PHE A 62 9.61 -11.75 1.95
C PHE A 62 8.34 -12.59 1.78
N ILE A 63 8.09 -13.05 0.55
CA ILE A 63 6.93 -13.85 0.16
C ILE A 63 7.45 -15.17 -0.40
N GLY A 64 7.17 -16.26 0.30
CA GLY A 64 7.60 -17.59 -0.13
C GLY A 64 6.83 -18.07 -1.39
N PRO A 65 7.49 -18.85 -2.26
CA PRO A 65 6.87 -19.38 -3.48
C PRO A 65 5.67 -20.30 -3.23
N GLU A 66 5.54 -20.83 -2.00
CA GLU A 66 4.39 -21.60 -1.54
C GLU A 66 3.11 -20.75 -1.41
N LEU A 67 3.26 -19.44 -1.17
CA LEU A 67 2.13 -18.49 -1.10
C LEU A 67 1.85 -17.85 -2.46
N ILE A 68 2.91 -17.34 -3.10
CA ILE A 68 2.84 -16.71 -4.42
C ILE A 68 3.94 -17.30 -5.31
N PRO A 69 3.61 -18.20 -6.25
CA PRO A 69 4.55 -18.70 -7.25
C PRO A 69 5.25 -17.55 -7.99
N ARG A 70 6.46 -17.80 -8.47
CA ARG A 70 7.30 -16.76 -9.07
C ARG A 70 6.64 -16.08 -10.29
N ASP A 71 5.95 -16.86 -11.11
CA ASP A 71 5.26 -16.34 -12.29
C ASP A 71 4.06 -15.47 -11.90
N ASP A 72 3.25 -15.92 -10.94
CA ASP A 72 2.15 -15.12 -10.38
C ASP A 72 2.69 -13.81 -9.77
N LEU A 73 3.78 -13.86 -8.99
CA LEU A 73 4.41 -12.66 -8.42
C LEU A 73 4.89 -11.70 -9.52
N ASN A 74 5.44 -12.23 -10.62
CA ASN A 74 5.89 -11.42 -11.74
C ASN A 74 4.72 -10.63 -12.35
N ASP A 75 3.59 -11.30 -12.56
CA ASP A 75 2.39 -10.71 -13.15
C ASP A 75 1.76 -9.67 -12.22
N LEU A 76 1.67 -9.97 -10.92
CA LEU A 76 1.16 -9.03 -9.91
C LEU A 76 1.99 -7.74 -9.86
N ILE A 77 3.31 -7.83 -9.87
CA ILE A 77 4.17 -6.64 -9.86
C ILE A 77 4.08 -5.86 -11.18
N HIS A 78 4.02 -6.54 -12.33
CA HIS A 78 3.79 -5.86 -13.61
C HIS A 78 2.46 -5.11 -13.62
N GLN A 79 1.42 -5.76 -13.11
CA GLN A 79 0.08 -5.24 -13.03
C GLN A 79 -0.01 -4.02 -12.08
N ALA A 80 0.71 -4.04 -10.96
CA ALA A 80 0.80 -2.92 -10.02
C ALA A 80 1.37 -1.65 -10.67
N PHE A 81 2.40 -1.78 -11.51
CA PHE A 81 3.07 -0.63 -12.12
C PHE A 81 2.55 -0.24 -13.51
N ARG A 82 1.59 -0.98 -14.11
CA ARG A 82 1.14 -0.75 -15.50
C ARG A 82 0.61 0.64 -15.80
N ARG A 83 0.11 1.36 -14.78
CA ARG A 83 -0.52 2.69 -14.91
C ARG A 83 0.44 3.83 -14.57
N PHE A 84 1.69 3.55 -14.25
CA PHE A 84 2.71 4.57 -14.07
C PHE A 84 3.09 5.16 -15.43
N ARG A 85 3.22 6.48 -15.48
CA ARG A 85 3.40 7.22 -16.74
C ARG A 85 4.86 7.34 -17.16
N HIS A 86 5.77 7.10 -16.23
CA HIS A 86 7.20 7.14 -16.47
C HIS A 86 7.73 5.72 -16.61
N ASN A 87 8.50 5.45 -17.67
CA ASN A 87 9.02 4.10 -17.97
C ASN A 87 9.89 3.54 -16.84
N GLU A 88 10.61 4.40 -16.11
CA GLU A 88 11.43 3.99 -14.98
C GLU A 88 10.64 3.76 -13.69
N VAL A 89 9.33 4.10 -13.65
CA VAL A 89 8.46 4.15 -12.46
C VAL A 89 8.90 5.18 -11.42
N VAL A 90 10.17 5.15 -11.04
CA VAL A 90 10.87 6.10 -10.16
C VAL A 90 12.05 6.69 -10.93
N HIS A 91 12.13 8.02 -11.00
CA HIS A 91 13.19 8.73 -11.73
C HIS A 91 14.14 9.47 -10.77
N LEU A 92 15.44 9.50 -11.06
CA LEU A 92 16.42 10.26 -10.28
C LEU A 92 16.86 11.51 -11.05
N SER A 93 16.20 12.63 -10.77
CA SER A 93 16.52 13.94 -11.33
C SER A 93 17.80 14.49 -10.70
N ARG A 94 18.81 14.77 -11.53
CA ARG A 94 20.08 15.35 -11.09
C ARG A 94 20.08 16.85 -11.34
N LEU A 95 20.16 17.62 -10.27
CA LEU A 95 20.18 19.08 -10.27
C LEU A 95 21.62 19.63 -10.14
N LYS A 96 21.77 20.95 -10.19
CA LYS A 96 23.07 21.62 -10.02
C LYS A 96 23.67 21.30 -8.64
N ASN A 97 25.00 21.38 -8.56
CA ASN A 97 25.78 21.21 -7.32
C ASN A 97 25.63 19.82 -6.67
N GLY A 98 25.31 18.78 -7.45
CA GLY A 98 25.20 17.41 -6.95
C GLY A 98 23.93 17.12 -6.15
N LEU A 99 22.95 18.05 -6.12
CA LEU A 99 21.64 17.79 -5.54
C LEU A 99 20.87 16.81 -6.44
N ASN A 100 20.36 15.73 -5.87
CA ASN A 100 19.52 14.77 -6.59
C ASN A 100 18.12 14.72 -5.97
N VAL A 101 17.10 14.57 -6.79
CA VAL A 101 15.70 14.44 -6.40
C VAL A 101 15.19 13.11 -6.92
N LEU A 102 14.71 12.25 -6.01
CA LEU A 102 14.06 11.00 -6.37
C LEU A 102 12.56 11.26 -6.59
N GLU A 103 12.14 11.18 -7.84
CA GLU A 103 10.76 11.41 -8.26
C GLU A 103 9.91 10.16 -8.04
N LEU A 104 9.00 10.24 -7.07
CA LEU A 104 8.13 9.13 -6.65
C LEU A 104 6.66 9.34 -7.04
N TRP A 105 6.37 10.33 -7.89
CA TRP A 105 5.01 10.80 -8.19
C TRP A 105 4.57 10.47 -9.62
N HIS A 106 5.15 9.46 -10.27
CA HIS A 106 4.78 9.11 -11.64
C HIS A 106 3.60 8.13 -11.74
N GLY A 107 3.03 7.75 -10.60
CA GLY A 107 1.75 7.04 -10.53
C GLY A 107 0.56 7.93 -10.91
N VAL A 108 -0.64 7.35 -10.94
CA VAL A 108 -1.84 8.04 -11.42
C VAL A 108 -2.26 9.17 -10.47
N THR A 109 -1.97 9.06 -9.19
CA THR A 109 -2.39 10.03 -8.17
C THR A 109 -1.34 11.11 -7.90
N TYR A 110 -0.17 10.99 -8.52
CA TYR A 110 0.97 11.88 -8.34
C TYR A 110 1.50 11.93 -6.90
N ALA A 111 1.36 10.83 -6.16
CA ALA A 111 1.88 10.68 -4.81
C ALA A 111 2.69 9.38 -4.70
N PHE A 112 3.69 9.39 -3.82
CA PHE A 112 4.55 8.23 -3.59
C PHE A 112 3.79 6.99 -3.08
N LYS A 113 2.61 7.20 -2.48
CA LYS A 113 1.74 6.13 -1.97
C LYS A 113 1.28 5.15 -3.06
N ASP A 114 1.27 5.58 -4.33
CA ASP A 114 0.96 4.70 -5.45
C ASP A 114 1.93 3.51 -5.53
N LEU A 115 3.21 3.69 -5.16
CA LEU A 115 4.24 2.64 -5.28
C LEU A 115 3.92 1.41 -4.41
N SER A 116 3.47 1.65 -3.17
CA SER A 116 3.12 0.58 -2.24
C SER A 116 1.68 0.12 -2.39
N LEU A 117 0.71 1.04 -2.44
CA LEU A 117 -0.71 0.68 -2.44
C LEU A 117 -1.12 -0.08 -3.70
N CYS A 118 -0.55 0.22 -4.86
CA CYS A 118 -0.80 -0.58 -6.06
C CYS A 118 -0.30 -2.02 -5.91
N CYS A 119 0.88 -2.24 -5.31
CA CYS A 119 1.38 -3.59 -5.02
C CYS A 119 0.50 -4.32 -3.99
N THR A 120 0.18 -3.66 -2.88
CA THR A 120 -0.67 -4.22 -1.82
C THR A 120 -2.03 -4.65 -2.36
N ALA A 121 -2.65 -3.83 -3.21
CA ALA A 121 -3.93 -4.17 -3.83
C ALA A 121 -3.86 -5.39 -4.76
N GLN A 122 -2.74 -5.61 -5.46
CA GLN A 122 -2.55 -6.82 -6.26
C GLN A 122 -2.44 -8.07 -5.38
N PHE A 123 -1.69 -8.00 -4.28
CA PHE A 123 -1.57 -9.12 -3.34
C PHE A 123 -2.91 -9.43 -2.67
N LEU A 124 -3.65 -8.41 -2.22
CA LEU A 124 -4.98 -8.59 -1.65
C LEU A 124 -5.92 -9.28 -2.63
N GLN A 125 -6.01 -8.78 -3.87
CA GLN A 125 -6.88 -9.37 -4.89
C GLN A 125 -6.52 -10.82 -5.20
N TYR A 126 -5.24 -11.12 -5.35
CA TYR A 126 -4.75 -12.48 -5.60
C TYR A 126 -5.21 -13.47 -4.51
N PHE A 127 -5.03 -13.12 -3.24
CA PHE A 127 -5.45 -14.00 -2.15
C PHE A 127 -6.97 -14.04 -1.96
N LEU A 128 -7.66 -12.93 -2.17
CA LEU A 128 -9.13 -12.88 -2.11
C LEU A 128 -9.77 -13.76 -3.20
N GLU A 129 -9.23 -13.73 -4.41
CA GLU A 129 -9.68 -14.58 -5.52
C GLU A 129 -9.46 -16.06 -5.19
N LYS A 130 -8.26 -16.43 -4.70
CA LYS A 130 -7.98 -17.82 -4.28
C LYS A 130 -8.89 -18.31 -3.15
N ARG A 131 -9.32 -17.41 -2.27
CA ARG A 131 -10.19 -17.74 -1.13
C ARG A 131 -11.68 -17.61 -1.44
N GLU A 132 -12.04 -17.16 -2.64
CA GLU A 132 -13.42 -16.77 -3.00
C GLU A 132 -14.05 -15.83 -1.97
N LYS A 133 -13.27 -14.85 -1.49
CA LYS A 133 -13.68 -13.89 -0.46
C LYS A 133 -13.79 -12.49 -1.01
N HIS A 134 -14.62 -11.70 -0.33
CA HIS A 134 -14.81 -10.29 -0.59
C HIS A 134 -14.52 -9.48 0.68
N ILE A 135 -13.91 -8.31 0.55
CA ILE A 135 -13.68 -7.38 1.66
C ILE A 135 -14.16 -5.96 1.34
N THR A 136 -14.43 -5.20 2.38
CA THR A 136 -14.67 -3.76 2.27
C THR A 136 -13.56 -3.04 3.02
N VAL A 137 -12.81 -2.20 2.30
CA VAL A 137 -11.77 -1.36 2.88
C VAL A 137 -12.39 -0.01 3.23
N VAL A 138 -12.27 0.39 4.49
CA VAL A 138 -12.68 1.73 4.94
C VAL A 138 -11.43 2.57 5.11
N VAL A 139 -11.41 3.79 4.56
CA VAL A 139 -10.25 4.71 4.58
C VAL A 139 -10.66 6.09 5.07
N GLY A 140 -10.11 6.54 6.20
CA GLY A 140 -10.13 7.94 6.62
C GLY A 140 -8.93 8.67 6.03
N THR A 141 -9.16 9.79 5.33
CA THR A 141 -8.05 10.50 4.66
C THR A 141 -8.20 12.01 4.67
N SER A 142 -7.08 12.73 4.72
CA SER A 142 -7.01 14.18 4.52
C SER A 142 -6.57 14.55 3.09
N GLY A 143 -6.42 13.58 2.17
CA GLY A 143 -6.09 13.89 0.78
C GLY A 143 -5.53 12.72 -0.02
N ASP A 144 -4.21 12.62 -0.09
CA ASP A 144 -3.52 11.77 -1.06
C ASP A 144 -3.66 10.26 -0.79
N THR A 145 -3.68 9.84 0.48
CA THR A 145 -3.86 8.42 0.84
C THR A 145 -5.16 7.84 0.28
N GLY A 146 -6.28 8.58 0.37
CA GLY A 146 -7.55 8.13 -0.20
C GLY A 146 -7.52 8.03 -1.71
N SER A 147 -6.85 8.98 -2.37
CA SER A 147 -6.69 8.95 -3.83
C SER A 147 -5.93 7.69 -4.27
N ALA A 148 -4.79 7.41 -3.62
CA ALA A 148 -3.96 6.24 -3.93
C ALA A 148 -4.65 4.90 -3.58
N ALA A 149 -5.41 4.86 -2.47
CA ALA A 149 -6.19 3.68 -2.10
C ALA A 149 -7.34 3.41 -3.08
N ILE A 150 -8.08 4.44 -3.51
CA ILE A 150 -9.11 4.29 -4.55
C ILE A 150 -8.47 3.81 -5.85
N GLU A 151 -7.39 4.46 -6.28
CA GLU A 151 -6.72 4.11 -7.52
C GLU A 151 -6.23 2.66 -7.53
N SER A 152 -5.76 2.13 -6.39
CA SER A 152 -5.22 0.78 -6.32
C SER A 152 -6.28 -0.32 -6.41
N VAL A 153 -7.53 -0.06 -5.99
CA VAL A 153 -8.61 -1.06 -5.97
C VAL A 153 -9.81 -0.72 -6.87
N GLN A 154 -9.83 0.43 -7.55
CA GLN A 154 -10.97 0.79 -8.40
C GLN A 154 -11.23 -0.26 -9.51
N GLY A 155 -12.46 -0.77 -9.57
CA GLY A 155 -12.86 -1.84 -10.47
C GLY A 155 -12.40 -3.26 -10.06
N ALA A 156 -11.82 -3.43 -8.87
CA ALA A 156 -11.58 -4.75 -8.30
C ALA A 156 -12.92 -5.46 -8.01
N LYS A 157 -12.98 -6.78 -8.27
CA LYS A 157 -14.21 -7.57 -8.09
C LYS A 157 -14.47 -7.97 -6.64
N ASN A 158 -13.39 -8.09 -5.86
CA ASN A 158 -13.42 -8.69 -4.53
C ASN A 158 -13.18 -7.67 -3.41
N VAL A 159 -13.16 -6.38 -3.77
CA VAL A 159 -12.84 -5.27 -2.86
C VAL A 159 -13.77 -4.11 -3.14
N ASP A 160 -14.57 -3.74 -2.15
CA ASP A 160 -15.21 -2.42 -2.08
C ASP A 160 -14.31 -1.47 -1.29
N ILE A 161 -14.32 -0.19 -1.65
CA ILE A 161 -13.64 0.86 -0.88
C ILE A 161 -14.60 1.99 -0.50
N ILE A 162 -14.58 2.33 0.79
CA ILE A 162 -15.30 3.45 1.38
C ILE A 162 -14.28 4.47 1.86
N VAL A 163 -14.28 5.66 1.28
CA VAL A 163 -13.39 6.75 1.68
C VAL A 163 -14.16 7.85 2.41
N LEU A 164 -13.72 8.14 3.63
CA LEU A 164 -14.22 9.21 4.48
C LEU A 164 -13.29 10.42 4.38
N LEU A 165 -13.82 11.51 3.84
CA LEU A 165 -13.09 12.75 3.58
C LEU A 165 -13.66 13.90 4.44
N PRO A 166 -12.89 14.52 5.34
CA PRO A 166 -13.29 15.75 6.01
C PRO A 166 -13.39 16.89 4.99
N LYS A 167 -14.57 17.48 4.87
CA LYS A 167 -14.86 18.54 3.90
C LYS A 167 -13.96 19.76 4.13
N GLY A 168 -13.32 20.24 3.06
CA GLY A 168 -12.44 21.41 3.12
C GLY A 168 -11.04 21.16 3.71
N HIS A 169 -10.69 19.90 3.97
CA HIS A 169 -9.41 19.52 4.56
C HIS A 169 -8.43 18.87 3.57
N CYS A 170 -8.76 18.84 2.27
CA CYS A 170 -7.86 18.43 1.19
C CYS A 170 -7.83 19.49 0.08
N THR A 171 -6.81 19.43 -0.79
CA THR A 171 -6.76 20.28 -1.98
C THR A 171 -7.85 19.90 -2.98
N LYS A 172 -8.22 20.83 -3.87
CA LYS A 172 -9.23 20.55 -4.89
C LYS A 172 -8.84 19.40 -5.82
N ILE A 173 -7.55 19.27 -6.13
CA ILE A 173 -7.03 18.18 -6.98
C ILE A 173 -7.24 16.83 -6.30
N GLN A 174 -6.89 16.70 -5.01
CA GLN A 174 -7.08 15.47 -4.25
C GLN A 174 -8.57 15.13 -4.09
N GLU A 175 -9.42 16.11 -3.80
CA GLU A 175 -10.88 15.91 -3.75
C GLU A 175 -11.40 15.35 -5.08
N LEU A 176 -10.97 15.91 -6.22
CA LEU A 176 -11.39 15.46 -7.54
C LEU A 176 -10.84 14.06 -7.86
N GLN A 177 -9.59 13.74 -7.50
CA GLN A 177 -9.03 12.40 -7.68
C GLN A 177 -9.85 11.32 -6.97
N MET A 178 -10.48 11.65 -5.85
CA MET A 178 -11.37 10.72 -5.14
C MET A 178 -12.80 10.74 -5.69
N THR A 179 -13.41 11.92 -5.82
CA THR A 179 -14.86 12.07 -6.08
C THR A 179 -15.28 11.91 -7.55
N THR A 180 -14.33 11.81 -8.48
CA THR A 180 -14.62 11.66 -9.93
C THR A 180 -14.44 10.24 -10.45
N VAL A 181 -14.09 9.28 -9.58
CA VAL A 181 -13.98 7.86 -9.95
C VAL A 181 -15.37 7.24 -9.98
N LEU A 182 -15.84 6.88 -11.18
CA LEU A 182 -17.19 6.34 -11.42
C LEU A 182 -17.23 4.80 -11.42
N LYS A 183 -16.46 4.15 -10.56
CA LYS A 183 -16.47 2.68 -10.42
C LYS A 183 -17.45 2.26 -9.33
N GLU A 184 -18.19 1.17 -9.59
CA GLU A 184 -19.26 0.69 -8.70
C GLU A 184 -18.76 0.36 -7.29
N ASN A 185 -17.55 -0.18 -7.17
CA ASN A 185 -16.92 -0.57 -5.91
C ASN A 185 -16.27 0.60 -5.14
N VAL A 186 -16.46 1.84 -5.59
CA VAL A 186 -15.84 3.03 -5.00
C VAL A 186 -16.92 3.94 -4.41
N HIS A 187 -16.81 4.20 -3.12
CA HIS A 187 -17.75 5.04 -2.38
C HIS A 187 -17.01 6.13 -1.63
N VAL A 188 -17.32 7.40 -1.91
CA VAL A 188 -16.66 8.54 -1.26
C VAL A 188 -17.69 9.37 -0.51
N PHE A 189 -17.46 9.57 0.78
CA PHE A 189 -18.34 10.32 1.66
C PHE A 189 -17.61 11.52 2.27
N GLY A 190 -18.15 12.72 2.01
CA GLY A 190 -17.70 13.95 2.62
C GLY A 190 -18.38 14.21 3.96
N GLY A 191 -17.62 14.36 5.03
CA GLY A 191 -18.12 14.62 6.38
C GLY A 191 -17.72 15.99 6.93
N ILE A 192 -18.49 16.51 7.90
CA ILE A 192 -18.07 17.65 8.73
C ILE A 192 -17.27 17.09 9.89
N GLY A 193 -15.99 17.45 9.99
CA GLY A 193 -15.10 16.95 11.03
C GLY A 193 -13.64 17.12 10.66
N ARG A 194 -12.74 16.60 11.49
CA ARG A 194 -11.30 16.54 11.24
C ARG A 194 -10.79 15.15 11.58
N LEU A 195 -9.77 14.70 10.86
CA LEU A 195 -8.97 13.57 11.33
C LEU A 195 -8.17 14.02 12.54
N LEU A 196 -8.17 13.21 13.60
CA LEU A 196 -7.33 13.45 14.76
C LEU A 196 -5.87 13.20 14.36
N PRO A 197 -4.91 14.00 14.86
CA PRO A 197 -3.50 13.66 14.70
C PRO A 197 -3.22 12.31 15.38
N GLU A 198 -2.31 11.52 14.80
CA GLU A 198 -1.91 10.16 15.25
C GLU A 198 -1.37 10.08 16.70
N SER A 199 -1.31 11.19 17.42
CA SER A 199 -0.91 11.22 18.83
C SER A 199 -1.68 12.28 19.63
N VAL A 200 -2.63 11.84 20.45
CA VAL A 200 -3.00 12.55 21.67
C VAL A 200 -2.48 11.72 22.85
N PRO A 201 -1.33 12.08 23.46
CA PRO A 201 -0.88 11.40 24.66
C PRO A 201 -1.88 11.69 25.79
N GLY A 202 -2.62 10.68 26.23
CA GLY A 202 -3.40 10.72 27.48
C GLY A 202 -4.85 11.23 27.40
N GLY A 203 -5.47 11.32 26.22
CA GLY A 203 -6.90 11.61 26.09
C GLY A 203 -7.71 10.35 25.86
N SER A 204 -8.72 10.09 26.70
CA SER A 204 -9.72 9.05 26.45
C SER A 204 -10.38 9.26 25.09
N ILE A 205 -10.33 8.25 24.22
CA ILE A 205 -11.02 8.21 22.94
C ILE A 205 -12.54 8.22 23.20
N PRO A 206 -13.32 9.20 22.71
CA PRO A 206 -14.78 9.20 22.87
C PRO A 206 -15.43 8.04 22.10
N ASP A 207 -16.56 7.52 22.60
CA ASP A 207 -17.33 6.34 22.13
C ASP A 207 -17.86 6.37 20.66
N HIS A 208 -17.43 7.33 19.85
CA HIS A 208 -17.87 7.49 18.45
C HIS A 208 -16.70 7.52 17.44
N THR A 209 -15.57 6.92 17.80
CA THR A 209 -14.33 7.05 17.02
C THR A 209 -14.21 5.97 15.95
N LEU A 210 -14.08 6.40 14.69
CA LEU A 210 -13.62 5.58 13.56
C LEU A 210 -12.10 5.74 13.46
N GLU A 211 -11.36 4.73 13.91
CA GLU A 211 -9.95 4.58 13.55
C GLU A 211 -9.84 4.10 12.11
N THR A 212 -8.88 4.62 11.36
CA THR A 212 -8.59 4.10 10.03
C THR A 212 -7.12 4.21 9.71
N THR A 213 -6.46 3.06 9.69
CA THR A 213 -5.14 2.87 9.12
C THR A 213 -5.12 1.47 8.52
N ILE A 214 -4.77 1.38 7.23
CA ILE A 214 -4.43 0.11 6.56
C ILE A 214 -3.00 -0.24 6.97
#